data_AF-A0A9P8N4V5-F1
#
_entry.id   AF-A0A9P8N4V5-F1
#
_cell.length_a   1.000
_cell.length_b   1.000
_cell.length_c   1.000
_cell.angle_alpha   90.00
_cell.angle_beta   90.00
_cell.angle_gamma   90.00
#
_symmetry.space_group_name_H-M   'P 1'
#
loop_
_entity.id
_entity.type
_entity.pdbx_description
1 polymer ?
#
loop_
_entity_poly.entity_id
_entity_poly.type
_entity_poly.pdbx_seq_one_letter_code
_entity_poly.pdbx_strand_id
1 'polypeptide(L)' 'MASVAAADEERRDRIVSHMNRAHTRELAHYLRHFAGASSRDASNPSLRDLTLQGMRIRAAGNDYAIPFAPPLDN' A
#
# COMPACT_ATOMS: atom_id res chain seq x y z
N MET A 1 10.96 10.39 22.08
CA MET A 1 9.82 10.31 21.13
C MET A 1 10.23 10.57 19.68
N ALA A 2 11.07 11.58 19.37
CA ALA A 2 11.50 11.86 17.99
C ALA A 2 12.28 10.71 17.30
N SER A 3 13.07 9.92 18.06
CA SER A 3 13.89 8.84 17.51
C SER A 3 13.10 7.59 17.09
N VAL A 4 11.96 7.30 17.74
CA VAL A 4 11.13 6.13 17.41
C VAL A 4 10.36 6.39 16.11
N ALA A 5 9.79 7.59 15.97
CA ALA A 5 9.07 7.99 14.77
C ALA A 5 9.97 7.95 13.51
N ALA A 6 11.22 8.44 13.62
CA ALA A 6 12.17 8.37 12.52
C ALA A 6 12.52 6.91 12.13
N ALA A 7 12.72 6.04 13.11
CA ALA A 7 12.99 4.62 12.84
C ALA A 7 11.78 3.91 12.19
N ASP A 8 10.56 4.30 12.54
CA ASP A 8 9.34 3.76 11.94
C ASP A 8 9.13 4.27 10.51
N GLU A 9 9.47 5.53 10.23
CA GLU A 9 9.46 6.10 8.88
C GLU A 9 10.46 5.39 7.97
N GLU A 10 11.70 5.17 8.42
CA GLU A 10 12.69 4.41 7.66
C GLU A 10 12.26 2.96 7.39
N ARG A 11 11.60 2.30 8.37
CA ARG A 11 11.03 0.95 8.17
C ARG A 11 9.92 0.99 7.12
N ARG A 12 9.02 1.97 7.21
CA ARG A 12 7.93 2.15 6.24
C ARG A 12 8.49 2.35 4.84
N ASP A 13 9.48 3.21 4.66
CA ASP A 13 10.09 3.48 3.37
C ASP A 13 10.72 2.24 2.74
N ARG A 14 11.40 1.41 3.55
CA ARG A 14 11.93 0.12 3.09
C ARG A 14 10.82 -0.82 2.62
N ILE A 15 9.72 -0.91 3.36
CA ILE A 15 8.56 -1.74 2.99
C ILE A 15 7.94 -1.21 1.70
N VAL A 16 7.68 0.09 1.60
CA VAL A 16 7.09 0.72 0.42
C VAL A 16 7.97 0.51 -0.82
N SER A 17 9.28 0.73 -0.68
CA SER A 17 10.25 0.50 -1.76
C SER A 17 10.27 -0.96 -2.22
N HIS A 18 10.29 -1.90 -1.27
CA HIS A 18 10.26 -3.34 -1.57
C HIS A 18 8.97 -3.74 -2.31
N MET A 19 7.81 -3.32 -1.80
CA MET A 19 6.51 -3.62 -2.44
C MET A 19 6.42 -3.07 -3.86
N ASN A 20 6.90 -1.84 -4.07
CA ASN A 20 6.92 -1.21 -5.39
C ASN A 20 7.91 -1.85 -6.37
N ARG A 21 8.97 -2.51 -5.89
CA ARG A 21 9.96 -3.16 -6.74
C ARG A 21 9.60 -4.61 -7.06
N ALA A 22 9.11 -5.36 -6.07
CA ALA A 22 8.95 -6.81 -6.16
C ALA A 22 7.50 -7.27 -6.27
N HIS A 23 6.53 -6.45 -5.85
CA HIS A 23 5.15 -6.88 -5.62
C HIS A 23 4.08 -6.06 -6.35
N THR A 24 4.43 -5.44 -7.48
CA THR A 24 3.46 -4.65 -8.27
C THR A 24 2.32 -5.51 -8.81
N ARG A 25 2.56 -6.79 -9.09
CA ARG A 25 1.52 -7.73 -9.50
C ARG A 25 0.50 -7.96 -8.37
N GLU A 26 0.97 -8.20 -7.16
CA GLU A 26 0.13 -8.41 -5.98
C GLU A 26 -0.66 -7.15 -5.64
N LEU A 27 -0.04 -5.96 -5.74
CA LEU A 27 -0.75 -4.69 -5.56
C LEU A 27 -1.92 -4.56 -6.56
N ALA A 28 -1.73 -4.92 -7.83
CA ALA A 28 -2.83 -4.92 -8.81
C ALA A 28 -3.94 -5.91 -8.42
N HIS A 29 -3.59 -7.09 -7.90
CA HIS A 29 -4.57 -8.06 -7.40
C HIS A 29 -5.35 -7.52 -6.20
N TYR A 30 -4.71 -6.83 -5.25
CA TYR A 30 -5.39 -6.18 -4.13
C TYR A 30 -6.39 -5.13 -4.59
N LEU A 31 -6.02 -4.29 -5.56
CA LEU A 31 -6.95 -3.30 -6.11
C LEU A 31 -8.18 -3.95 -6.76
N ARG A 32 -7.97 -5.00 -7.55
CA ARG A 32 -9.07 -5.72 -8.20
C ARG A 32 -10.00 -6.39 -7.20
N HIS A 33 -9.44 -6.99 -6.15
CA HIS A 33 -10.22 -7.77 -5.20
C HIS A 33 -10.90 -6.89 -4.14
N PHE A 34 -10.15 -5.99 -3.50
CA PHE A 34 -10.64 -5.21 -2.36
C PHE A 34 -11.25 -3.86 -2.74
N ALA A 35 -10.84 -3.26 -3.86
CA ALA A 35 -11.41 -2.01 -4.34
C ALA A 35 -12.33 -2.19 -5.58
N GLY A 36 -12.50 -3.42 -6.07
CA GLY A 36 -13.32 -3.70 -7.26
C GLY A 36 -12.78 -3.04 -8.54
N ALA A 37 -11.52 -2.62 -8.56
CA ALA A 37 -10.93 -1.93 -9.71
C ALA A 37 -10.90 -2.85 -10.93
N SER A 38 -11.16 -2.28 -12.11
CA SER A 38 -10.99 -3.03 -13.36
C SER A 38 -9.52 -3.38 -13.59
N SER A 39 -9.23 -4.35 -14.45
CA SER A 39 -7.84 -4.68 -14.82
C SER A 39 -7.08 -3.47 -15.38
N ARG A 40 -7.78 -2.54 -16.03
CA ARG A 40 -7.20 -1.30 -16.56
C ARG A 40 -6.89 -0.31 -15.45
N ASP A 41 -7.82 -0.11 -14.51
CA ASP A 41 -7.66 0.86 -13.43
C ASP A 41 -6.69 0.39 -12.34
N ALA A 42 -6.43 -0.92 -12.26
CA ALA A 42 -5.41 -1.52 -11.40
C ALA A 42 -4.01 -1.60 -12.06
N SER A 43 -3.84 -1.08 -13.28
CA SER A 43 -2.56 -1.14 -14.00
C SER A 43 -1.51 -0.19 -13.42
N ASN A 44 -0.25 -0.60 -13.49
CA ASN A 44 0.92 0.15 -12.98
C ASN A 44 0.74 0.64 -11.52
N PRO A 45 0.43 -0.25 -10.57
CA PRO A 45 0.19 0.14 -9.19
C PRO A 45 1.47 0.51 -8.46
N SER A 46 1.35 1.41 -7.51
CA SER A 46 2.42 1.85 -6.61
C SER A 46 1.85 2.11 -5.22
N LEU A 47 2.39 1.43 -4.22
CA LEU A 47 2.13 1.71 -2.82
C LEU A 47 2.69 3.09 -2.46
N ARG A 48 1.86 3.92 -1.85
CA ARG A 48 2.15 5.31 -1.46
C ARG A 48 2.32 5.48 0.03
N ASP A 49 1.57 4.71 0.80
CA ASP A 49 1.64 4.74 2.26
C ASP A 49 1.17 3.41 2.83
N LEU A 50 1.66 3.09 4.01
CA LEU A 50 1.32 1.89 4.77
C LEU A 50 1.18 2.28 6.25
N THR A 51 0.02 1.94 6.80
CA THR A 51 -0.32 2.14 8.21
C THR A 51 -0.81 0.83 8.81
N LEU A 52 -1.00 0.80 10.12
CA LEU A 52 -1.63 -0.32 10.80
C LEU A 52 -3.10 -0.51 10.42
N GLN A 53 -3.74 0.53 9.88
CA GLN A 53 -5.13 0.51 9.45
C GLN A 53 -5.29 0.06 7.99
N GLY A 54 -4.22 0.07 7.19
CA GLY A 54 -4.29 -0.28 5.78
C GLY A 54 -3.23 0.37 4.89
N MET A 55 -3.46 0.27 3.58
CA MET A 55 -2.56 0.70 2.51
C MET A 55 -3.19 1.81 1.67
N ARG A 56 -2.36 2.74 1.18
CA ARG A 56 -2.74 3.66 0.09
C ARG A 56 -1.98 3.30 -1.17
N ILE A 57 -2.69 2.97 -2.24
CA ILE A 57 -2.12 2.50 -3.51
C ILE A 57 -2.58 3.44 -4.63
N ARG A 58 -1.65 3.89 -5.47
CA ARG A 58 -1.97 4.65 -6.70
C ARG A 58 -1.79 3.78 -7.92
N ALA A 59 -2.78 3.72 -8.80
CA ALA A 59 -2.74 2.97 -10.06
C ALA A 59 -3.57 3.67 -11.13
N ALA A 60 -3.11 3.65 -12.39
CA ALA A 60 -3.77 4.30 -13.54
C ALA A 60 -4.24 5.75 -13.31
N GLY A 61 -3.59 6.51 -12.41
CA GLY A 61 -3.96 7.88 -12.05
C GLY A 61 -4.97 8.01 -10.90
N ASN A 62 -5.54 6.89 -10.44
CA ASN A 62 -6.47 6.82 -9.30
C ASN A 62 -5.72 6.52 -7.99
N ASP A 63 -6.24 7.03 -6.88
CA ASP A 63 -5.77 6.71 -5.53
C ASP A 63 -6.80 5.82 -4.81
N TYR A 64 -6.33 4.70 -4.26
CA TYR A 64 -7.15 3.71 -3.56
C TYR A 64 -6.70 3.59 -2.11
N ALA A 65 -7.65 3.47 -1.21
CA ALA A 65 -7.43 3.13 0.20
C ALA A 65 -7.92 1.71 0.45
N ILE A 66 -7.00 0.82 0.84
CA ILE A 66 -7.29 -0.59 1.13
C ILE A 66 -7.17 -0.80 2.64
N PRO A 67 -8.28 -0.87 3.40
CA PRO A 67 -8.22 -1.08 4.84
C PRO A 67 -7.84 -2.52 5.19
N PHE A 68 -7.13 -2.70 6.30
CA PHE A 68 -6.97 -4.01 6.94
C PHE A 68 -8.19 -4.29 7.82
N ALA A 69 -8.77 -5.48 7.67
CA ALA A 69 -9.95 -5.93 8.41
C ALA A 69 -9.70 -7.34 8.99
N PRO A 70 -9.49 -7.47 10.31
CA PRO A 70 -9.41 -6.39 11.30
C PRO A 70 -8.16 -5.50 11.09
N PRO A 71 -8.16 -4.25 11.61
CA PRO A 71 -6.95 -3.44 11.68
C PRO A 71 -5.84 -4.18 12.43
N LEU A 72 -4.59 -3.87 12.09
CA LEU A 72 -3.43 -4.43 12.78
C LEU A 72 -3.21 -3.65 14.08
N ASP A 73 -3.92 -4.03 15.12
CA ASP A 73 -3.74 -3.45 16.45
C ASP A 73 -2.61 -4.20 17.18
N ASN A 74 -1.80 -3.46 17.93
CA ASN A 74 -0.83 -4.03 18.90
C ASN A 74 -1.51 -4.24 20.24
#